data_AF-A0A0D6QIZ0-F1
#
_entry.id   AF-A0A0D6QIZ0-F1
#
_cell.length_a   1.000
_cell.length_b   1.000
_cell.length_c   1.000
_cell.angle_alpha   90.00
_cell.angle_beta   90.00
_cell.angle_gamma   90.00
#
_symmetry.space_group_name_H-M   'P 1'
#
loop_
_entity.id
_entity.type
_entity.pdbx_description
1 polymer ?
#
loop_
_entity_poly.entity_id
_entity_poly.type
_entity_poly.pdbx_seq_one_letter_code
_entity_poly.pdbx_strand_id
1 'polypeptide(L)'
;MRGAPDIREVQDHLFDRLARGQLLLLVGAGASRWAGLPSWREAVAALARDLVPVLRERLPDAPARFSPPGPDDPVALETLLRVPEAHRALCGEARLVERLAALFDTSRIDPAALPLHRLLVRLAAFVPAVYTTNFDDLLERTFAWAGRACQVVAAPDDLQRWRLDPAGGRFVSRFPVYKLHGTLDRPATLVVSETDFQRRASLAANAIDLRFCSDAVGRELLLVGYGFNDPNLRWIWTKLRDLEVLPVAWFLGLGTSTDLELATFELDRIARVDLRASDPVHPPELLAFLGALADRCEAALAPFPR
;
A
#
# COMPACT_ATOMS: atom_id res chain seq x y z
N MET A 1 -17.14 9.89 -23.46
CA MET A 1 -16.69 10.17 -22.08
C MET A 1 -17.83 9.79 -21.14
N ARG A 2 -17.70 8.68 -20.39
CA ARG A 2 -18.64 8.42 -19.29
C ARG A 2 -18.31 9.44 -18.20
N GLY A 3 -19.29 10.18 -17.70
CA GLY A 3 -19.09 11.09 -16.57
C GLY A 3 -18.58 10.33 -15.33
N ALA A 4 -17.97 11.04 -14.38
CA ALA A 4 -17.59 10.45 -13.10
C ALA A 4 -18.83 9.77 -12.45
N PRO A 5 -18.71 8.52 -11.97
CA PRO A 5 -19.85 7.78 -11.45
C PRO A 5 -20.45 8.45 -10.20
N ASP A 6 -21.78 8.39 -10.01
CA ASP A 6 -22.44 8.91 -8.80
C ASP A 6 -21.88 8.16 -7.58
N ILE A 7 -21.45 8.91 -6.57
CA ILE A 7 -20.89 8.38 -5.32
C ILE A 7 -21.79 7.30 -4.68
N ARG A 8 -23.12 7.45 -4.81
CA ARG A 8 -24.11 6.49 -4.30
C ARG A 8 -24.12 5.19 -5.10
N GLU A 9 -24.05 5.27 -6.42
CA GLU A 9 -23.97 4.09 -7.29
C GLU A 9 -22.67 3.32 -7.02
N VAL A 10 -21.56 4.03 -6.82
CA VAL A 10 -20.28 3.41 -6.42
C VAL A 10 -20.41 2.73 -5.05
N GLN A 11 -21.01 3.39 -4.07
CA GLN A 11 -21.27 2.80 -2.74
C GLN A 11 -22.12 1.53 -2.83
N ASP A 12 -23.19 1.54 -3.63
CA ASP A 12 -24.03 0.37 -3.88
C ASP A 12 -23.26 -0.77 -4.54
N HIS A 13 -22.45 -0.46 -5.56
CA HIS A 13 -21.61 -1.44 -6.24
C HIS A 13 -20.59 -2.08 -5.30
N LEU A 14 -19.81 -1.26 -4.58
CA LEU A 14 -18.79 -1.76 -3.64
C LEU A 14 -19.43 -2.59 -2.51
N PHE A 15 -20.61 -2.19 -2.02
CA PHE A 15 -21.35 -2.97 -1.05
C PHE A 15 -21.73 -4.36 -1.59
N ASP A 16 -22.25 -4.47 -2.81
CA ASP A 16 -22.58 -5.76 -3.42
C ASP A 16 -21.32 -6.62 -3.64
N ARG A 17 -20.18 -6.02 -4.01
CA ARG A 17 -18.89 -6.73 -4.11
C ARG A 17 -18.42 -7.26 -2.76
N LEU A 18 -18.53 -6.46 -1.69
CA LEU A 18 -18.21 -6.88 -0.32
C LEU A 18 -19.13 -8.01 0.14
N ALA A 19 -20.43 -7.92 -0.10
CA ALA A 19 -21.41 -8.96 0.24
C ALA A 19 -21.12 -10.31 -0.40
N ARG A 20 -20.44 -10.32 -1.56
CA ARG A 20 -20.07 -11.52 -2.32
C ARG A 20 -18.63 -11.97 -2.09
N GLY A 21 -17.83 -11.23 -1.33
CA GLY A 21 -16.40 -11.53 -1.13
C GLY A 21 -15.57 -11.30 -2.40
N GLN A 22 -16.05 -10.41 -3.27
CA GLN A 22 -15.49 -10.08 -4.57
C GLN A 22 -14.72 -8.76 -4.57
N LEU A 23 -14.34 -8.26 -3.40
CA LEU A 23 -13.52 -7.06 -3.24
C LEU A 23 -12.26 -7.38 -2.40
N LEU A 24 -11.12 -6.84 -2.81
CA LEU A 24 -9.88 -6.80 -2.03
C LEU A 24 -9.55 -5.36 -1.64
N LEU A 25 -8.94 -5.18 -0.48
CA LEU A 25 -8.37 -3.88 -0.10
C LEU A 25 -6.87 -3.87 -0.45
N LEU A 26 -6.45 -2.88 -1.22
CA LEU A 26 -5.04 -2.59 -1.49
C LEU A 26 -4.69 -1.23 -0.86
N VAL A 27 -3.80 -1.25 0.13
CA VAL A 27 -3.49 -0.10 0.99
C VAL A 27 -2.08 0.43 0.70
N GLY A 28 -2.00 1.70 0.29
CA GLY A 28 -0.75 2.38 -0.05
C GLY A 28 -0.26 3.34 1.03
N ALA A 29 0.87 3.99 0.77
CA ALA A 29 1.59 4.81 1.76
C ALA A 29 0.79 6.02 2.24
N GLY A 30 -0.16 6.49 1.44
CA GLY A 30 -1.09 7.54 1.81
C GLY A 30 -1.90 7.21 3.06
N ALA A 31 -2.17 5.94 3.37
CA ALA A 31 -2.81 5.57 4.64
C ALA A 31 -1.89 5.84 5.85
N SER A 32 -0.60 5.52 5.73
CA SER A 32 0.40 5.76 6.77
C SER A 32 0.73 7.25 6.96
N ARG A 33 0.56 8.08 5.91
CA ARG A 33 0.65 9.54 6.02
C ARG A 33 -0.37 10.14 6.99
N TRP A 34 -1.52 9.49 7.18
CA TRP A 34 -2.49 9.94 8.19
C TRP A 34 -1.89 9.95 9.60
N ALA A 35 -0.93 9.07 9.84
CA ALA A 35 -0.22 8.92 11.11
C ALA A 35 1.06 9.78 11.20
N GLY A 36 1.33 10.62 10.19
CA GLY A 36 2.53 11.46 10.12
C GLY A 36 3.78 10.75 9.58
N LEU A 37 3.65 9.53 9.05
CA LEU A 37 4.76 8.84 8.39
C LEU A 37 5.05 9.47 7.01
N PRO A 38 6.32 9.44 6.54
CA PRO A 38 6.68 10.03 5.25
C PRO A 38 6.12 9.21 4.08
N SER A 39 5.92 9.88 2.95
CA SER A 39 5.78 9.24 1.64
C SER A 39 7.10 8.62 1.19
N TRP A 40 7.03 7.73 0.19
CA TRP A 40 8.24 7.15 -0.41
C TRP A 40 9.18 8.21 -1.01
N ARG A 41 8.62 9.28 -1.58
CA ARG A 41 9.41 10.40 -2.13
C ARG A 41 10.21 11.11 -1.04
N GLU A 42 9.57 11.39 0.11
CA GLU A 42 10.22 12.03 1.26
C GLU A 42 11.28 11.11 1.89
N ALA A 43 11.02 9.81 1.95
CA ALA A 43 12.00 8.82 2.41
C ALA A 43 13.22 8.76 1.48
N VAL A 44 13.01 8.71 0.16
CA VAL A 44 14.09 8.77 -0.83
C VAL A 44 14.88 10.08 -0.74
N ALA A 45 14.21 11.22 -0.54
CA ALA A 45 14.90 12.49 -0.32
C ALA A 45 15.78 12.48 0.94
N ALA A 46 15.35 11.82 2.02
CA ALA A 46 16.16 11.62 3.21
C ALA A 46 17.38 10.73 2.95
N LEU A 47 17.21 9.60 2.26
CA LEU A 47 18.32 8.74 1.86
C LEU A 47 19.31 9.45 0.92
N ALA A 48 18.81 10.30 0.01
CA ALA A 48 19.64 11.11 -0.88
C ALA A 48 20.50 12.11 -0.10
N ARG A 49 19.97 12.71 0.98
CA ARG A 49 20.75 13.59 1.86
C ARG A 49 21.88 12.84 2.57
N ASP A 50 21.61 11.61 3.01
CA ASP A 50 22.61 10.77 3.68
C ASP A 50 23.75 10.35 2.73
N LEU A 51 23.46 10.26 1.42
CA LEU A 51 24.47 9.97 0.38
C LEU A 51 25.44 11.12 0.11
N VAL A 52 25.02 12.38 0.33
CA VAL A 52 25.84 13.56 0.00
C VAL A 52 27.26 13.53 0.60
N PRO A 53 27.47 13.30 1.90
CA PRO A 53 28.83 13.23 2.46
C PRO A 53 29.64 12.07 1.89
N VAL A 54 29.03 10.90 1.70
CA VAL A 54 29.70 9.70 1.16
C VAL A 54 30.16 9.92 -0.29
N LEU A 55 29.34 10.59 -1.10
CA LEU A 55 29.68 10.94 -2.47
C LEU A 55 30.78 12.00 -2.53
N ARG A 56 30.79 12.99 -1.64
CA ARG A 56 31.84 14.01 -1.55
C ARG A 56 33.22 13.41 -1.29
N GLU A 57 33.30 12.43 -0.40
CA GLU A 57 34.55 11.76 -0.07
C GLU A 57 35.10 10.94 -1.26
N ARG A 58 34.21 10.30 -2.03
CA ARG A 58 34.61 9.44 -3.16
C ARG A 58 34.84 10.20 -4.46
N LEU A 59 34.11 11.28 -4.68
CA LEU A 59 34.06 12.04 -5.92
C LEU A 59 34.11 13.53 -5.56
N PRO A 60 35.29 14.18 -5.58
CA PRO A 60 35.45 15.57 -5.15
C PRO A 60 34.52 16.56 -5.87
N ASP A 61 34.17 16.28 -7.14
CA ASP A 61 33.26 17.10 -7.95
C ASP A 61 31.76 16.73 -7.81
N ALA A 62 31.41 15.71 -7.00
CA ALA A 62 30.03 15.25 -6.85
C ALA A 62 29.02 16.33 -6.41
N PRO A 63 29.35 17.29 -5.52
CA PRO A 63 28.41 18.35 -5.12
C PRO A 63 27.88 19.20 -6.28
N ALA A 64 28.65 19.32 -7.37
CA ALA A 64 28.23 20.07 -8.55
C ALA A 64 27.26 19.26 -9.45
N ARG A 65 27.16 17.95 -9.24
CA ARG A 65 26.46 17.01 -10.15
C ARG A 65 25.34 16.21 -9.48
N PHE A 66 25.26 16.22 -8.15
CA PHE A 66 24.20 15.57 -7.39
C PHE A 66 23.69 16.51 -6.30
N SER A 67 22.39 16.80 -6.36
CA SER A 67 21.66 17.46 -5.27
C SER A 67 20.52 16.55 -4.83
N PRO A 68 20.35 16.31 -3.51
CA PRO A 68 19.17 15.63 -3.02
C PRO A 68 17.92 16.45 -3.39
N PRO A 69 16.80 15.79 -3.76
CA PRO A 69 15.57 16.51 -4.05
C PRO A 69 15.07 17.24 -2.80
N GLY A 70 14.58 18.46 -3.01
CA GLY A 70 13.84 19.23 -2.02
C GLY A 70 12.45 18.64 -1.74
N PRO A 71 11.74 19.16 -0.73
CA PRO A 71 10.41 18.66 -0.35
C PRO A 71 9.37 18.73 -1.48
N ASP A 72 9.42 19.79 -2.28
CA ASP A 72 8.45 20.07 -3.34
C ASP A 72 8.98 19.70 -4.74
N ASP A 73 10.21 19.21 -4.82
CA ASP A 73 10.83 18.88 -6.11
C ASP A 73 10.20 17.62 -6.71
N PRO A 74 9.91 17.61 -8.02
CA PRO A 74 9.48 16.39 -8.68
C PRO A 74 10.61 15.35 -8.64
N VAL A 75 10.32 14.19 -8.04
CA VAL A 75 11.27 13.08 -8.00
C VAL A 75 10.98 12.12 -9.15
N ALA A 76 11.93 12.00 -10.08
CA ALA A 76 11.85 11.05 -11.19
C ALA A 76 11.80 9.60 -10.70
N LEU A 77 11.12 8.73 -11.46
CA LEU A 77 11.02 7.29 -11.14
C LEU A 77 12.41 6.65 -10.97
N GLU A 78 13.36 6.99 -11.84
CA GLU A 78 14.74 6.51 -11.76
C GLU A 78 15.35 6.85 -10.39
N THR A 79 15.20 8.10 -9.92
CA THR A 79 15.70 8.53 -8.62
C THR A 79 15.10 7.72 -7.47
N LEU A 80 13.80 7.39 -7.55
CA LEU A 80 13.09 6.60 -6.53
C LEU A 80 13.63 5.17 -6.38
N LEU A 81 14.31 4.64 -7.41
CA LEU A 81 14.89 3.29 -7.42
C LEU A 81 16.41 3.31 -7.18
N ARG A 82 17.11 4.29 -7.79
CA ARG A 82 18.57 4.40 -7.77
C ARG A 82 19.13 4.94 -6.46
N VAL A 83 18.42 5.83 -5.77
CA VAL A 83 18.89 6.37 -4.48
C VAL A 83 18.94 5.28 -3.40
N PRO A 84 17.90 4.46 -3.17
CA PRO A 84 17.98 3.34 -2.24
C PRO A 84 19.07 2.33 -2.62
N GLU A 85 19.26 2.07 -3.92
CA GLU A 85 20.33 1.20 -4.43
C GLU A 85 21.73 1.75 -4.09
N ALA A 86 21.96 3.03 -4.40
CA ALA A 86 23.22 3.71 -4.09
C ALA A 86 23.45 3.78 -2.57
N HIS A 87 22.41 4.06 -1.78
CA HIS A 87 22.51 4.08 -0.32
C HIS A 87 22.91 2.70 0.22
N ARG A 88 22.30 1.62 -0.28
CA ARG A 88 22.68 0.25 0.08
C ARG A 88 24.15 -0.04 -0.28
N ALA A 89 24.58 0.32 -1.49
CA ALA A 89 25.92 0.02 -1.99
C ALA A 89 27.02 0.86 -1.31
N LEU A 90 26.74 2.12 -0.99
CA LEU A 90 27.73 3.06 -0.48
C LEU A 90 27.74 3.16 1.06
N CYS A 91 26.59 3.05 1.70
CA CYS A 91 26.43 3.15 3.16
C CYS A 91 26.25 1.79 3.84
N GLY A 92 25.94 0.73 3.08
CA GLY A 92 25.68 -0.62 3.60
C GLY A 92 24.19 -0.89 3.89
N GLU A 93 23.81 -2.17 3.85
CA GLU A 93 22.44 -2.62 4.06
C GLU A 93 21.92 -2.29 5.47
N ALA A 94 22.72 -2.54 6.51
CA ALA A 94 22.34 -2.24 7.89
C ALA A 94 21.99 -0.76 8.08
N ARG A 95 22.74 0.16 7.45
CA ARG A 95 22.49 1.60 7.54
C ARG A 95 21.23 2.02 6.80
N LEU A 96 20.95 1.42 5.64
CA LEU A 96 19.69 1.63 4.92
C LEU A 96 18.50 1.22 5.80
N VAL A 97 18.57 0.04 6.40
CA VAL A 97 17.51 -0.50 7.26
C VAL A 97 17.31 0.37 8.50
N GLU A 98 18.38 0.75 9.19
CA GLU A 98 18.33 1.66 10.34
C GLU A 98 17.66 2.97 9.96
N ARG A 99 18.02 3.53 8.80
CA ARG A 99 17.45 4.80 8.33
C ARG A 99 15.97 4.67 7.99
N LEU A 100 15.56 3.61 7.32
CA LEU A 100 14.15 3.35 7.03
C LEU A 100 13.35 3.11 8.33
N ALA A 101 13.89 2.34 9.27
CA ALA A 101 13.27 2.11 10.58
C ALA A 101 13.07 3.41 11.36
N ALA A 102 14.04 4.33 11.30
CA ALA A 102 13.91 5.65 11.93
C ALA A 102 12.88 6.56 11.23
N LEU A 103 12.78 6.50 9.90
CA LEU A 103 11.82 7.30 9.13
C LEU A 103 10.37 6.82 9.29
N PHE A 104 10.19 5.50 9.46
CA PHE A 104 8.89 4.86 9.61
C PHE A 104 8.67 4.35 11.06
N ASP A 105 9.25 5.04 12.05
CA ASP A 105 9.07 4.69 13.47
C ASP A 105 7.60 4.89 13.89
N THR A 106 6.96 3.81 14.28
CA THR A 106 5.56 3.82 14.72
C THR A 106 5.42 3.82 16.24
N SER A 107 6.49 3.66 17.01
CA SER A 107 6.46 3.34 18.45
C SER A 107 5.61 4.29 19.30
N ARG A 108 5.49 5.55 18.89
CA ARG A 108 4.73 6.61 19.59
C ARG A 108 3.33 6.87 19.03
N ILE A 109 2.93 6.16 17.97
CA ILE A 109 1.64 6.33 17.30
C ILE A 109 0.61 5.47 18.01
N ASP A 110 -0.47 6.06 18.52
CA ASP A 110 -1.58 5.34 19.15
C ASP A 110 -2.56 4.81 18.07
N PRO A 111 -2.80 3.49 17.97
CA PRO A 111 -3.79 2.94 17.05
C PRO A 111 -5.21 3.51 17.22
N ALA A 112 -5.60 3.95 18.41
CA ALA A 112 -6.91 4.58 18.63
C ALA A 112 -7.06 5.90 17.86
N ALA A 113 -5.95 6.59 17.62
CA ALA A 113 -5.86 7.85 16.89
C ALA A 113 -5.71 7.69 15.37
N LEU A 114 -5.89 6.47 14.83
CA LEU A 114 -5.78 6.16 13.40
C LEU A 114 -7.16 5.94 12.74
N PRO A 115 -7.93 6.99 12.42
CA PRO A 115 -9.30 6.83 11.91
C PRO A 115 -9.37 6.01 10.63
N LEU A 116 -8.45 6.21 9.70
CA LEU A 116 -8.42 5.45 8.44
C LEU A 116 -8.09 3.98 8.66
N HIS A 117 -7.06 3.66 9.47
CA HIS A 117 -6.71 2.27 9.77
C HIS A 117 -7.84 1.55 10.52
N ARG A 118 -8.54 2.25 11.41
CA ARG A 118 -9.72 1.70 12.11
C ARG A 118 -10.83 1.34 11.13
N LEU A 119 -11.09 2.17 10.12
CA LEU A 119 -12.04 1.85 9.05
C LEU A 119 -11.57 0.68 8.19
N LEU A 120 -10.28 0.62 7.84
CA LEU A 120 -9.70 -0.52 7.11
C LEU A 120 -9.86 -1.83 7.88
N VAL A 121 -9.63 -1.83 9.19
CA VAL A 121 -9.86 -3.00 10.05
C VAL A 121 -11.34 -3.36 10.10
N ARG A 122 -12.27 -2.40 10.21
CA ARG A 122 -13.72 -2.69 10.14
C ARG A 122 -14.08 -3.37 8.82
N LEU A 123 -13.70 -2.77 7.69
CA LEU A 123 -13.93 -3.32 6.34
C LEU A 123 -13.25 -4.67 6.12
N ALA A 124 -12.12 -4.94 6.78
CA ALA A 124 -11.45 -6.24 6.76
C ALA A 124 -12.33 -7.40 7.25
N ALA A 125 -13.45 -7.14 7.93
CA ALA A 125 -14.43 -8.20 8.23
C ALA A 125 -15.18 -8.73 6.99
N PHE A 126 -15.15 -7.97 5.89
CA PHE A 126 -15.96 -8.16 4.68
C PHE A 126 -15.12 -8.37 3.41
N VAL A 127 -13.80 -8.57 3.57
CA VAL A 127 -12.88 -8.93 2.47
C VAL A 127 -12.07 -10.15 2.86
N PRO A 128 -11.59 -10.96 1.90
CA PRO A 128 -10.82 -12.16 2.23
C PRO A 128 -9.39 -11.86 2.71
N ALA A 129 -8.83 -10.70 2.35
CA ALA A 129 -7.50 -10.28 2.72
C ALA A 129 -7.30 -8.77 2.55
N VAL A 130 -6.29 -8.22 3.23
CA VAL A 130 -5.71 -6.90 2.94
C VAL A 130 -4.33 -7.08 2.31
N TYR A 131 -4.08 -6.35 1.23
CA TYR A 131 -2.76 -6.22 0.62
C TYR A 131 -2.22 -4.82 0.86
N THR A 132 -0.91 -4.68 1.06
CA THR A 132 -0.27 -3.37 1.22
C THR A 132 1.14 -3.35 0.67
N THR A 133 1.60 -2.18 0.24
CA THR A 133 3.00 -1.90 -0.11
C THR A 133 3.74 -1.18 1.02
N ASN A 134 3.09 -0.98 2.17
CA ASN A 134 3.66 -0.23 3.29
C ASN A 134 4.55 -1.15 4.14
N PHE A 135 5.65 -0.60 4.64
CA PHE A 135 6.62 -1.36 5.44
C PHE A 135 6.33 -1.29 6.95
N ASP A 136 5.65 -0.23 7.39
CA ASP A 136 5.27 0.03 8.79
C ASP A 136 4.24 -0.97 9.32
N ASP A 137 4.05 -1.03 10.65
CA ASP A 137 3.18 -2.00 11.33
C ASP A 137 1.82 -1.42 11.79
N LEU A 138 1.39 -0.30 11.22
CA LEU A 138 0.19 0.41 11.70
C LEU A 138 -1.10 -0.40 11.50
N LEU A 139 -1.22 -1.15 10.39
CA LEU A 139 -2.36 -2.03 10.17
C LEU A 139 -2.42 -3.12 11.25
N GLU A 140 -1.31 -3.80 11.47
CA GLU A 140 -1.12 -4.89 12.43
C GLU A 140 -1.47 -4.45 13.85
N ARG A 141 -0.94 -3.28 14.25
CA ARG A 141 -1.21 -2.69 15.57
C ARG A 141 -2.68 -2.28 15.71
N THR A 142 -3.32 -1.82 14.63
CA THR A 142 -4.75 -1.51 14.65
C THR A 142 -5.63 -2.76 14.71
N PHE A 143 -5.23 -3.86 14.05
CA PHE A 143 -5.87 -5.17 14.22
C PHE A 143 -5.79 -5.64 15.67
N ALA A 144 -4.60 -5.59 16.28
CA ALA A 144 -4.39 -5.96 17.68
C ALA A 144 -5.22 -5.08 18.63
N TRP A 145 -5.22 -3.76 18.43
CA TRP A 145 -6.04 -2.82 19.19
C TRP A 145 -7.54 -3.13 19.09
N ALA A 146 -8.03 -3.52 17.91
CA ALA A 146 -9.41 -3.92 17.70
C ALA A 146 -9.75 -5.33 18.24
N GLY A 147 -8.81 -6.00 18.93
CA GLY A 147 -9.00 -7.36 19.42
C GLY A 147 -9.10 -8.42 18.32
N ARG A 148 -8.56 -8.14 17.13
CA ARG A 148 -8.61 -9.03 15.97
C ARG A 148 -7.22 -9.55 15.63
N ALA A 149 -7.07 -10.87 15.62
CA ALA A 149 -5.84 -11.50 15.19
C ALA A 149 -5.67 -11.40 13.66
N CYS A 150 -4.52 -10.88 13.22
CA CYS A 150 -4.07 -10.95 11.84
C CYS A 150 -2.78 -11.78 11.71
N GLN A 151 -2.50 -12.27 10.50
CA GLN A 151 -1.25 -12.88 10.11
C GLN A 151 -0.60 -12.02 9.04
N VAL A 152 0.59 -11.50 9.35
CA VAL A 152 1.42 -10.80 8.38
C VAL A 152 2.10 -11.80 7.48
N VAL A 153 1.97 -11.62 6.17
CA VAL A 153 2.67 -12.40 5.15
C VAL A 153 3.55 -11.45 4.34
N ALA A 154 4.86 -11.53 4.56
CA ALA A 154 5.86 -10.74 3.83
C ALA A 154 6.97 -11.62 3.22
N ALA A 155 7.01 -12.91 3.55
CA ALA A 155 7.83 -13.92 2.90
C ALA A 155 7.03 -15.21 2.62
N PRO A 156 7.48 -16.06 1.67
CA PRO A 156 6.85 -17.36 1.39
C PRO A 156 6.71 -18.28 2.62
N ASP A 157 7.66 -18.25 3.54
CA ASP A 157 7.62 -19.07 4.77
C ASP A 157 6.43 -18.74 5.68
N ASP A 158 5.87 -17.52 5.59
CA ASP A 158 4.69 -17.15 6.37
C ASP A 158 3.43 -17.86 5.86
N LEU A 159 3.39 -18.21 4.57
CA LEU A 159 2.31 -19.01 3.97
C LEU A 159 2.35 -20.45 4.50
N GLN A 160 3.55 -21.00 4.73
CA GLN A 160 3.73 -22.34 5.29
C GLN A 160 3.39 -22.38 6.78
N ARG A 161 3.73 -21.32 7.52
CA ARG A 161 3.55 -21.22 8.98
C ARG A 161 2.22 -20.52 9.33
N TRP A 162 1.15 -20.91 8.64
CA TRP A 162 -0.17 -20.32 8.88
C TRP A 162 -0.68 -20.68 10.29
N ARG A 163 -1.07 -19.65 11.06
CA ARG A 163 -1.53 -19.81 12.44
C ARG A 163 -3.05 -19.87 12.50
N LEU A 164 -3.53 -20.78 13.33
CA LEU A 164 -4.93 -20.90 13.69
C LEU A 164 -5.08 -20.68 15.19
N ASP A 165 -6.05 -19.84 15.58
CA ASP A 165 -6.31 -19.53 16.98
C ASP A 165 -7.50 -20.37 17.48
N PRO A 166 -7.43 -20.94 18.69
CA PRO A 166 -8.56 -21.65 19.26
C PRO A 166 -9.66 -20.66 19.69
N ALA A 167 -10.88 -20.85 19.19
CA ALA A 167 -12.06 -20.09 19.58
C ALA A 167 -13.32 -20.98 19.57
N GLY A 168 -14.03 -21.04 20.70
CA GLY A 168 -15.30 -21.78 20.80
C GLY A 168 -15.20 -23.28 20.47
N GLY A 169 -14.07 -23.93 20.79
CA GLY A 169 -13.84 -25.35 20.48
C GLY A 169 -13.46 -25.63 19.02
N ARG A 170 -13.21 -24.59 18.20
CA ARG A 170 -12.73 -24.70 16.82
C ARG A 170 -11.42 -23.93 16.65
N PHE A 171 -10.73 -24.21 15.56
CA PHE A 171 -9.58 -23.41 15.11
C PHE A 171 -10.06 -22.40 14.07
N VAL A 172 -9.76 -21.13 14.31
CA VAL A 172 -10.15 -19.99 13.47
C VAL A 172 -8.90 -19.42 12.81
N SER A 173 -8.97 -19.12 11.52
CA SER A 173 -7.85 -18.54 10.80
C SER A 173 -7.61 -17.10 11.23
N ARG A 174 -6.33 -16.71 11.36
CA ARG A 174 -5.98 -15.29 11.49
C ARG A 174 -6.28 -14.56 10.18
N PHE A 175 -6.63 -13.28 10.27
CA PHE A 175 -6.92 -12.46 9.09
C PHE A 175 -5.65 -12.19 8.25
N PRO A 176 -5.63 -12.44 6.93
CA PRO A 176 -4.45 -12.22 6.10
C PRO A 176 -4.13 -10.73 5.88
N VAL A 177 -2.91 -10.32 6.22
CA VAL A 177 -2.32 -9.03 5.80
C VAL A 177 -1.06 -9.30 5.00
N TYR A 178 -1.15 -9.16 3.68
CA TYR A 178 -0.04 -9.40 2.76
C TYR A 178 0.74 -8.11 2.50
N LYS A 179 2.04 -8.12 2.77
CA LYS A 179 2.93 -6.97 2.56
C LYS A 179 3.77 -7.23 1.32
N LEU A 180 3.29 -6.70 0.19
CA LEU A 180 3.91 -6.93 -1.11
C LEU A 180 5.36 -6.47 -1.13
N HIS A 181 5.71 -5.38 -0.45
CA HIS A 181 7.06 -4.82 -0.44
C HIS A 181 7.87 -5.19 0.81
N GLY A 182 7.44 -6.21 1.55
CA GLY A 182 8.15 -6.64 2.75
C GLY A 182 7.76 -5.86 4.01
N THR A 183 8.54 -6.04 5.08
CA THR A 183 8.32 -5.39 6.38
C THR A 183 9.64 -5.00 7.04
N LEU A 184 9.65 -3.90 7.79
CA LEU A 184 10.86 -3.40 8.47
C LEU A 184 11.39 -4.37 9.54
N ASP A 185 10.51 -5.17 10.15
CA ASP A 185 10.86 -6.22 11.10
C ASP A 185 11.69 -7.35 10.46
N ARG A 186 11.60 -7.52 9.13
CA ARG A 186 12.34 -8.53 8.37
C ARG A 186 13.00 -7.90 7.14
N PRO A 187 14.15 -7.23 7.32
CA PRO A 187 14.79 -6.43 6.28
C PRO A 187 15.04 -7.15 4.95
N ALA A 188 15.36 -8.45 4.99
CA ALA A 188 15.58 -9.27 3.80
C ALA A 188 14.35 -9.41 2.88
N THR A 189 13.16 -9.03 3.36
CA THR A 189 11.91 -9.03 2.57
C THR A 189 11.64 -7.72 1.84
N LEU A 190 12.37 -6.66 2.17
CA LEU A 190 12.10 -5.30 1.69
C LEU A 190 12.32 -5.19 0.18
N VAL A 191 11.38 -4.52 -0.49
CA VAL A 191 11.50 -4.11 -1.90
C VAL A 191 11.59 -2.60 -1.95
N VAL A 192 12.80 -2.08 -2.04
CA VAL A 192 13.07 -0.64 -1.95
C VAL A 192 14.02 -0.14 -3.03
N SER A 193 14.88 -1.00 -3.59
CA SER A 193 15.88 -0.61 -4.58
C SER A 193 15.59 -1.17 -5.97
N GLU A 194 16.23 -0.58 -6.98
CA GLU A 194 16.17 -1.06 -8.36
C GLU A 194 16.42 -2.58 -8.48
N THR A 195 17.46 -3.09 -7.82
CA THR A 195 17.79 -4.52 -7.82
C THR A 195 16.65 -5.37 -7.23
N ASP A 196 15.95 -4.88 -6.19
CA ASP A 196 14.83 -5.61 -5.58
C ASP A 196 13.64 -5.72 -6.54
N PHE A 197 13.28 -4.62 -7.20
CA PHE A 197 12.22 -4.60 -8.22
C PHE A 197 12.57 -5.50 -9.41
N GLN A 198 13.83 -5.50 -9.86
CA GLN A 198 14.31 -6.36 -10.95
C GLN A 198 14.27 -7.85 -10.58
N ARG A 199 14.70 -8.22 -9.37
CA ARG A 199 14.61 -9.61 -8.87
C ARG A 199 13.17 -10.12 -8.85
N ARG A 200 12.22 -9.22 -8.63
CA ARG A 200 10.79 -9.48 -8.69
C ARG A 200 10.18 -9.00 -10.00
N ALA A 201 10.89 -9.03 -11.13
CA ALA A 201 10.34 -8.64 -12.42
C ALA A 201 9.36 -9.68 -12.99
N SER A 202 9.63 -10.98 -12.83
CA SER A 202 8.70 -12.05 -13.20
C SER A 202 7.63 -12.26 -12.13
N LEU A 203 6.37 -12.51 -12.51
CA LEU A 203 5.31 -12.88 -11.57
C LEU A 203 5.68 -14.13 -10.74
N ALA A 204 6.30 -15.13 -11.37
CA ALA A 204 6.68 -16.37 -10.70
C ALA A 204 7.87 -16.23 -9.73
N ALA A 205 8.54 -15.08 -9.70
CA ALA A 205 9.72 -14.86 -8.85
C ALA A 205 9.39 -14.72 -7.36
N ASN A 206 8.13 -14.47 -7.00
CA ASN A 206 7.73 -14.30 -5.60
C ASN A 206 6.34 -14.90 -5.35
N ALA A 207 6.23 -15.80 -4.36
CA ALA A 207 4.98 -16.49 -4.03
C ALA A 207 3.86 -15.54 -3.56
N ILE A 208 4.21 -14.40 -2.98
CA ILE A 208 3.23 -13.39 -2.52
C ILE A 208 2.62 -12.67 -3.72
N ASP A 209 3.42 -12.40 -4.77
CA ASP A 209 2.92 -11.78 -6.01
C ASP A 209 1.97 -12.73 -6.74
N LEU A 210 2.32 -14.03 -6.79
CA LEU A 210 1.43 -15.08 -7.29
C LEU A 210 0.13 -15.15 -6.49
N ARG A 211 0.22 -15.11 -5.15
CA ARG A 211 -0.96 -15.13 -4.28
C ARG A 211 -1.84 -13.90 -4.50
N PHE A 212 -1.24 -12.72 -4.60
CA PHE A 212 -1.95 -11.48 -4.90
C PHE A 212 -2.69 -11.57 -6.23
N CYS A 213 -2.01 -12.00 -7.30
CA CYS A 213 -2.64 -12.15 -8.61
C CYS A 213 -3.78 -13.18 -8.57
N SER A 214 -3.57 -14.32 -7.91
CA SER A 214 -4.62 -15.34 -7.73
C SER A 214 -5.83 -14.80 -6.97
N ASP A 215 -5.64 -13.96 -5.95
CA ASP A 215 -6.75 -13.36 -5.21
C ASP A 215 -7.42 -12.23 -6.02
N ALA A 216 -6.65 -11.49 -6.82
CA ALA A 216 -7.16 -10.39 -7.65
C ALA A 216 -7.98 -10.90 -8.84
N VAL A 217 -7.60 -12.04 -9.45
CA VAL A 217 -8.39 -12.65 -10.52
C VAL A 217 -9.80 -12.99 -10.03
N GLY A 218 -10.80 -12.48 -10.73
CA GLY A 218 -12.22 -12.67 -10.39
C GLY A 218 -12.72 -11.79 -9.23
N ARG A 219 -11.89 -10.86 -8.73
CA ARG A 219 -12.27 -9.83 -7.74
C ARG A 219 -11.98 -8.44 -8.27
N GLU A 220 -12.55 -7.47 -7.58
CA GLU A 220 -12.22 -6.05 -7.76
C GLU A 220 -11.27 -5.58 -6.66
N LEU A 221 -10.51 -4.53 -6.94
CA LEU A 221 -9.57 -3.94 -6.00
C LEU A 221 -10.08 -2.57 -5.55
N LEU A 222 -10.12 -2.30 -4.24
CA LEU A 222 -10.32 -0.95 -3.71
C LEU A 222 -8.97 -0.38 -3.28
N LEU A 223 -8.52 0.67 -3.97
CA LEU A 223 -7.25 1.34 -3.72
C LEU A 223 -7.43 2.42 -2.65
N VAL A 224 -6.77 2.26 -1.51
CA VAL A 224 -6.83 3.22 -0.41
C VAL A 224 -5.43 3.75 -0.11
N GLY A 225 -5.28 5.08 -0.16
CA GLY A 225 -3.98 5.71 0.13
C GLY A 225 -2.93 5.56 -0.97
N TYR A 226 -3.33 5.30 -2.21
CA TYR A 226 -2.42 5.40 -3.37
C TYR A 226 -2.52 6.76 -4.04
N GLY A 227 -1.38 7.32 -4.43
CA GLY A 227 -1.33 8.32 -5.49
C GLY A 227 -1.35 7.63 -6.84
N PHE A 228 -1.99 8.21 -7.86
CA PHE A 228 -1.99 7.62 -9.20
C PHE A 228 -0.56 7.47 -9.78
N ASN A 229 0.30 8.44 -9.48
CA ASN A 229 1.70 8.44 -9.89
C ASN A 229 2.63 7.72 -8.89
N ASP A 230 2.09 6.83 -8.04
CA ASP A 230 2.89 5.99 -7.15
C ASP A 230 3.62 4.91 -7.99
N PRO A 231 4.96 4.84 -7.94
CA PRO A 231 5.73 3.78 -8.61
C PRO A 231 5.28 2.37 -8.25
N ASN A 232 4.86 2.17 -7.00
CA ASN A 232 4.44 0.86 -6.50
C ASN A 232 3.15 0.41 -7.20
N LEU A 233 2.23 1.35 -7.50
CA LEU A 233 1.02 1.06 -8.26
C LEU A 233 1.37 0.59 -9.68
N ARG A 234 2.32 1.26 -10.34
CA ARG A 234 2.80 0.86 -11.69
C ARG A 234 3.41 -0.54 -11.68
N TRP A 235 4.19 -0.86 -10.65
CA TRP A 235 4.77 -2.18 -10.48
C TRP A 235 3.70 -3.27 -10.28
N ILE A 236 2.72 -3.03 -9.40
CA ILE A 236 1.58 -3.94 -9.19
C ILE A 236 0.81 -4.15 -10.50
N TRP A 237 0.56 -3.09 -11.26
CA TRP A 237 -0.15 -3.19 -12.54
C TRP A 237 0.63 -3.94 -13.61
N THR A 238 1.96 -3.86 -13.59
CA THR A 238 2.80 -4.70 -14.46
C THR A 238 2.56 -6.18 -14.16
N LYS A 239 2.45 -6.56 -12.88
CA LYS A 239 2.11 -7.94 -12.49
C LYS A 239 0.71 -8.37 -12.92
N LEU A 240 -0.27 -7.48 -12.76
CA LEU A 240 -1.63 -7.78 -13.17
C LEU A 240 -1.77 -7.86 -14.70
N ARG A 241 -0.95 -7.14 -15.47
CA ARG A 241 -0.93 -7.20 -16.94
C ARG A 241 -0.35 -8.51 -17.48
N ASP A 242 0.46 -9.21 -16.68
CA ASP A 242 0.84 -10.59 -17.00
C ASP A 242 -0.37 -11.55 -16.95
N LEU A 243 -1.49 -11.11 -16.37
CA LEU A 243 -2.76 -11.82 -16.40
C LEU A 243 -3.54 -11.46 -17.67
N GLU A 244 -4.07 -12.47 -18.37
CA GLU A 244 -4.92 -12.25 -19.55
C GLU A 244 -6.19 -11.43 -19.23
N VAL A 245 -6.64 -11.46 -17.97
CA VAL A 245 -7.83 -10.74 -17.49
C VAL A 245 -7.43 -9.80 -16.36
N LEU A 246 -7.30 -8.52 -16.69
CA LEU A 246 -7.08 -7.46 -15.71
C LEU A 246 -8.31 -7.28 -14.80
N PRO A 247 -8.13 -7.22 -13.47
CA PRO A 247 -9.22 -6.89 -12.54
C PRO A 247 -9.68 -5.44 -12.73
N VAL A 248 -10.90 -5.13 -12.28
CA VAL A 248 -11.33 -3.73 -12.13
C VAL A 248 -10.81 -3.21 -10.80
N ALA A 249 -10.19 -2.04 -10.80
CA ALA A 249 -9.81 -1.36 -9.58
C ALA A 249 -10.60 -0.07 -9.39
N TRP A 250 -10.84 0.30 -8.14
CA TRP A 250 -11.51 1.52 -7.73
C TRP A 250 -10.49 2.43 -7.07
N PHE A 251 -10.25 3.59 -7.70
CA PHE A 251 -9.34 4.61 -7.20
C PHE A 251 -10.13 5.77 -6.60
N LEU A 252 -9.94 6.01 -5.30
CA LEU A 252 -10.56 7.13 -4.59
C LEU A 252 -9.71 8.40 -4.80
N GLY A 253 -10.08 9.20 -5.79
CA GLY A 253 -9.38 10.42 -6.18
C GLY A 253 -9.75 11.62 -5.33
N LEU A 254 -8.76 12.42 -4.94
CA LEU A 254 -8.89 13.58 -4.04
C LEU A 254 -8.63 14.92 -4.74
N GLY A 255 -8.79 14.99 -6.07
CA GLY A 255 -8.44 16.17 -6.86
C GLY A 255 -8.75 16.03 -8.34
N THR A 256 -8.20 16.92 -9.17
CA THR A 256 -8.33 16.84 -10.63
C THR A 256 -7.32 15.85 -11.21
N SER A 257 -7.62 15.31 -12.39
CA SER A 257 -6.69 14.49 -13.18
C SER A 257 -6.41 15.19 -14.50
N THR A 258 -5.21 14.99 -15.04
CA THR A 258 -4.90 15.35 -16.42
C THR A 258 -5.59 14.40 -17.40
N ASP A 259 -5.75 14.81 -18.67
CA ASP A 259 -6.33 13.96 -19.70
C ASP A 259 -5.54 12.66 -19.91
N LEU A 260 -4.21 12.71 -19.76
CA LEU A 260 -3.35 11.53 -19.83
C LEU A 260 -3.61 10.57 -18.66
N GLU A 261 -3.83 11.09 -17.46
CA GLU A 261 -4.19 10.27 -16.29
C GLU A 261 -5.55 9.61 -16.48
N LEU A 262 -6.55 10.34 -17.00
CA LEU A 262 -7.86 9.77 -17.32
C LEU A 262 -7.77 8.66 -18.37
N ALA A 263 -7.02 8.87 -19.46
CA ALA A 263 -6.79 7.83 -20.46
C ALA A 263 -6.06 6.61 -19.87
N THR A 264 -5.11 6.84 -18.97
CA THR A 264 -4.35 5.76 -18.32
C THR A 264 -5.23 4.97 -17.35
N PHE A 265 -6.11 5.62 -16.58
CA PHE A 265 -7.10 4.93 -15.75
C PHE A 265 -7.98 3.98 -16.59
N GLU A 266 -8.46 4.42 -17.76
CA GLU A 266 -9.22 3.57 -18.67
C GLU A 266 -8.40 2.38 -19.19
N LEU A 267 -7.15 2.62 -19.64
CA LEU A 267 -6.23 1.58 -20.10
C LEU A 267 -5.93 0.53 -19.04
N ASP A 268 -5.82 0.96 -17.78
CA ASP A 268 -5.50 0.12 -16.63
C ASP A 268 -6.74 -0.51 -15.96
N ARG A 269 -7.94 -0.33 -16.54
CA ARG A 269 -9.23 -0.75 -15.97
C ARG A 269 -9.48 -0.25 -14.55
N ILE A 270 -9.05 0.97 -14.27
CA ILE A 270 -9.23 1.63 -12.99
C ILE A 270 -10.43 2.60 -13.11
N ALA A 271 -11.50 2.31 -12.39
CA ALA A 271 -12.61 3.23 -12.20
C ALA A 271 -12.23 4.28 -11.15
N ARG A 272 -12.24 5.55 -11.55
CA ARG A 272 -12.00 6.67 -10.65
C ARG A 272 -13.29 7.09 -9.94
N VAL A 273 -13.18 7.34 -8.65
CA VAL A 273 -14.22 7.90 -7.78
C VAL A 273 -13.73 9.25 -7.27
N ASP A 274 -14.36 10.33 -7.72
CA ASP A 274 -13.96 11.68 -7.32
C ASP A 274 -14.58 12.06 -5.98
N LEU A 275 -13.76 12.05 -4.93
CA LEU A 275 -14.09 12.63 -3.64
C LEU A 275 -13.70 14.11 -3.69
N ARG A 276 -14.65 15.00 -3.38
CA ARG A 276 -14.38 16.44 -3.27
C ARG A 276 -13.58 16.72 -2.00
N ALA A 277 -12.27 16.50 -2.06
CA ALA A 277 -11.39 16.63 -0.90
C ALA A 277 -11.17 18.09 -0.53
N SER A 278 -11.46 18.44 0.72
CA SER A 278 -11.13 19.73 1.31
C SER A 278 -9.69 19.79 1.85
N ASP A 279 -9.12 18.63 2.22
CA ASP A 279 -7.75 18.44 2.69
C ASP A 279 -7.05 17.37 1.83
N PRO A 280 -5.93 17.69 1.15
CA PRO A 280 -5.22 16.74 0.29
C PRO A 280 -4.43 15.67 1.05
N VAL A 281 -4.18 15.84 2.35
CA VAL A 281 -3.42 14.91 3.20
C VAL A 281 -4.36 14.06 4.06
N HIS A 282 -5.36 14.67 4.67
CA HIS A 282 -6.31 14.02 5.58
C HIS A 282 -7.78 14.27 5.17
N PRO A 283 -8.20 13.84 3.96
CA PRO A 283 -9.53 14.15 3.44
C PRO A 283 -10.65 13.53 4.31
N PRO A 284 -11.48 14.33 5.00
CA PRO A 284 -12.60 13.80 5.78
C PRO A 284 -13.61 13.05 4.90
N GLU A 285 -13.68 13.39 3.61
CA GLU A 285 -14.57 12.76 2.64
C GLU A 285 -14.20 11.28 2.38
N LEU A 286 -12.91 10.94 2.48
CA LEU A 286 -12.45 9.54 2.42
C LEU A 286 -12.96 8.75 3.62
N LEU A 287 -12.87 9.33 4.83
CA LEU A 287 -13.39 8.70 6.05
C LEU A 287 -14.91 8.56 5.99
N ALA A 288 -15.62 9.58 5.50
CA ALA A 288 -17.06 9.54 5.34
C ALA A 288 -17.48 8.44 4.36
N PHE A 289 -16.80 8.33 3.21
CA PHE A 289 -17.05 7.31 2.20
C PHE A 289 -16.82 5.89 2.76
N LEU A 290 -15.64 5.62 3.31
CA LEU A 290 -15.32 4.30 3.86
C LEU A 290 -16.14 3.97 5.11
N GLY A 291 -16.47 4.98 5.92
CA GLY A 291 -17.33 4.87 7.09
C GLY A 291 -18.75 4.45 6.73
N ALA A 292 -19.38 5.13 5.78
CA ALA A 292 -20.72 4.77 5.30
C ALA A 292 -20.76 3.34 4.74
N LEU A 293 -19.72 2.93 4.01
CA LEU A 293 -19.60 1.57 3.49
C LEU A 293 -19.46 0.54 4.61
N ALA A 294 -18.61 0.81 5.60
CA ALA A 294 -18.41 -0.06 6.76
C ALA A 294 -19.68 -0.19 7.61
N ASP A 295 -20.35 0.92 7.93
CA ASP A 295 -21.59 0.95 8.71
C ASP A 295 -22.68 0.13 8.03
N ARG A 296 -22.82 0.27 6.70
CA ARG A 296 -23.78 -0.50 5.91
C ARG A 296 -23.45 -1.99 5.91
N CYS A 297 -22.18 -2.37 5.75
CA CYS A 297 -21.77 -3.77 5.81
C CYS A 297 -22.03 -4.38 7.19
N GLU A 298 -21.71 -3.68 8.27
CA GLU A 298 -21.97 -4.16 9.63
C GLU A 298 -23.46 -4.29 9.95
N ALA A 299 -24.31 -3.43 9.37
CA ALA A 299 -25.76 -3.51 9.54
C ALA A 299 -26.42 -4.63 8.73
N ALA A 300 -25.91 -4.92 7.52
CA ALA A 300 -26.60 -5.77 6.54
C ALA A 300 -25.94 -7.13 6.30
N LEU A 301 -24.66 -7.31 6.64
CA LEU A 301 -23.88 -8.50 6.30
C LEU A 301 -23.37 -9.19 7.56
N ALA A 302 -23.38 -10.52 7.53
CA ALA A 302 -22.54 -11.29 8.44
C ALA A 302 -21.07 -11.14 8.01
N PRO A 303 -20.13 -10.97 8.95
CA PRO A 303 -18.70 -11.04 8.65
C PRO A 303 -18.33 -12.35 7.94
N PHE A 304 -17.29 -12.32 7.11
CA PHE A 304 -16.80 -13.57 6.50
C PHE A 304 -16.46 -14.59 7.60
N PRO A 305 -16.81 -15.88 7.40
CA PRO A 305 -16.37 -16.93 8.28
C PRO A 305 -14.85 -16.91 8.34
N ARG A 306 -14.32 -16.70 9.55
CA ARG A 306 -12.90 -16.69 9.86
C ARG A 306 -12.40 -18.11 10.12
#